data_AF-A0A450WXD7-F1
#
_entry.id   AF-A0A450WXD7-F1
#
_cell.length_a   1.000
_cell.length_b   1.000
_cell.length_c   1.000
_cell.angle_alpha   90.00
_cell.angle_beta   90.00
_cell.angle_gamma   90.00
#
_symmetry.space_group_name_H-M   'P 1'
#
loop_
_entity.id
_entity.type
_entity.pdbx_description
1 polymer ?
#
loop_
_entity_poly.entity_id
_entity_poly.type
_entity_poly.pdbx_seq_one_letter_code
_entity_poly.pdbx_strand_id
1 'polypeptide(L)' 'MKSILTFIVRFTLCVALLHTAHAEELVGSIPGQLSVQQGAAVYTIPIEVPPGVAGMQPD' A
#
# COMPACT_ATOMS: atom_id res chain seq x y z
N MET A 1 13.06 30.43 31.57
CA MET A 1 13.70 30.47 30.23
C MET A 1 14.23 29.09 29.81
N LYS A 2 15.07 28.42 30.60
CA LYS A 2 15.61 27.06 30.27
C LYS A 2 14.54 25.99 29.97
N SER A 3 13.43 25.96 30.72
CA SER A 3 12.33 25.00 30.49
C SER A 3 11.62 25.18 29.14
N ILE A 4 11.40 26.44 28.73
CA ILE A 4 10.77 26.78 27.44
C ILE A 4 11.69 26.37 26.28
N LEU A 5 13.00 26.60 26.41
CA LEU A 5 13.98 26.21 25.40
C LEU A 5 13.99 24.68 25.19
N THR A 6 14.00 23.90 26.28
CA THR A 6 13.94 22.43 26.19
C THR A 6 12.65 21.95 25.53
N PHE A 7 11.52 22.61 25.80
CA PHE A 7 10.25 22.28 25.17
C PHE A 7 10.30 22.52 23.66
N ILE A 8 10.83 23.66 23.22
CA ILE A 8 10.99 23.98 21.79
C ILE A 8 11.88 22.93 21.13
N VAL A 9 13.06 22.63 21.68
CA VAL A 9 13.98 21.63 21.10
C VAL A 9 13.33 20.26 20.94
N ARG A 10 12.59 19.80 21.96
CA ARG A 10 11.89 18.51 21.88
C ARG A 10 10.74 18.54 20.87
N PHE A 11 10.03 19.65 20.77
CA PHE A 11 8.97 19.83 19.78
C PHE A 11 9.54 19.80 18.36
N THR A 12 10.60 20.55 18.08
CA THR A 12 11.24 20.55 16.75
C THR A 12 11.79 19.17 16.38
N LEU A 13 12.39 18.46 17.34
CA LEU A 13 12.87 17.09 17.14
C LEU A 13 11.72 16.12 16.82
N CYS A 14 10.60 16.24 17.52
CA CYS A 14 9.42 15.39 17.29
C CYS A 14 8.82 15.64 15.91
N VAL A 15 8.72 16.91 15.50
CA VAL A 15 8.26 17.28 14.15
C VAL A 15 9.20 16.71 13.08
N ALA A 16 10.52 16.79 13.26
CA ALA A 16 11.48 16.23 12.31
C ALA A 16 11.36 14.69 12.17
N LEU A 17 11.09 13.98 13.27
CA LEU A 17 10.88 12.52 13.26
C LEU A 17 9.59 12.10 12.55
N LEU A 18 8.55 12.92 12.59
CA LEU A 18 7.28 12.63 11.89
C LEU A 18 7.37 12.85 10.38
N HIS A 19 8.28 13.70 9.90
CA HIS A 19 8.45 13.95 8.46
C HIS A 19 9.07 12.77 7.72
N THR A 20 9.86 11.92 8.39
CA THR A 20 10.49 10.76 7.76
C THR A 20 9.59 9.52 7.74
N ALA A 21 8.41 9.58 8.37
CA ALA A 21 7.40 8.54 8.29
C ALA A 21 6.63 8.61 6.96
N HIS A 22 7.32 8.32 5.86
CA HIS A 22 6.70 8.15 4.56
C HIS A 22 6.01 6.77 4.54
N ALA A 23 4.69 6.76 4.43
CA ALA A 23 3.97 5.56 4.03
C ALA A 23 4.32 5.25 2.56
N GLU A 24 4.58 3.99 2.24
CA GLU A 24 4.78 3.58 0.85
C GLU A 24 3.54 3.95 0.03
N GLU A 25 3.76 4.57 -1.13
CA GLU A 25 2.70 4.92 -2.08
C GLU A 25 2.10 3.65 -2.68
N LEU A 26 0.78 3.65 -2.91
CA LEU A 26 0.09 2.52 -3.55
C LEU A 26 0.62 2.33 -4.98
N VAL A 27 1.37 1.25 -5.22
CA VAL A 27 2.03 0.97 -6.51
C VAL A 27 1.11 0.36 -7.59
N GLY A 28 -0.17 0.12 -7.28
CA GLY A 28 -1.16 -0.39 -8.22
C GLY A 28 -2.25 -1.22 -7.55
N SER A 29 -3.31 -1.54 -8.30
CA SER A 29 -4.35 -2.47 -7.88
C SER A 29 -4.89 -3.27 -9.06
N ILE A 30 -5.14 -4.56 -8.83
CA ILE A 30 -5.80 -5.46 -9.78
C ILE A 30 -7.19 -5.76 -9.21
N PRO A 31 -8.28 -5.26 -9.81
CA PRO A 31 -9.61 -5.43 -9.25
C PRO A 31 -10.06 -6.89 -9.36
N GLY A 32 -10.56 -7.43 -8.25
CA GLY A 32 -11.30 -8.69 -8.26
C GLY A 32 -12.66 -8.56 -8.91
N GLN A 33 -13.23 -9.68 -9.33
CA GLN A 33 -14.61 -9.79 -9.76
C GLN A 33 -15.43 -10.54 -8.72
N LEU A 34 -16.61 -10.02 -8.42
CA LEU A 34 -17.63 -10.70 -7.62
C LEU A 34 -18.86 -10.89 -8.49
N SER A 35 -19.41 -12.10 -8.47
CA SER A 35 -20.66 -12.43 -9.13
C SER A 35 -21.48 -13.39 -8.27
N VAL A 36 -22.80 -13.33 -8.35
CA VAL A 36 -23.67 -14.35 -7.78
C VAL A 36 -24.23 -15.18 -8.93
N GLN A 37 -23.87 -16.45 -8.96
CA GLN A 37 -24.27 -17.39 -10.01
C GLN A 37 -25.07 -18.51 -9.36
N GLN A 38 -26.31 -18.71 -9.81
CA GLN A 38 -27.17 -19.81 -9.34
C GLN A 38 -27.37 -19.84 -7.81
N GLY A 39 -27.36 -18.67 -7.16
CA GLY A 39 -27.51 -18.55 -5.71
C GLY A 39 -26.21 -18.76 -4.91
N ALA A 40 -25.08 -19.00 -5.56
CA ALA A 40 -23.76 -19.05 -4.93
C ALA A 40 -22.95 -17.79 -5.27
N ALA A 41 -22.20 -17.29 -4.29
CA ALA A 41 -21.25 -16.20 -4.52
C ALA A 41 -19.95 -16.76 -5.11
N VAL A 42 -19.52 -16.18 -6.22
CA VAL A 42 -18.30 -16.52 -6.96
C VAL A 42 -17.40 -15.29 -6.94
N TYR A 43 -16.15 -15.50 -6.52
CA TYR A 43 -15.15 -14.45 -6.43
C TYR A 43 -13.92 -14.84 -7.25
N THR A 44 -13.41 -13.92 -8.04
CA THR A 44 -12.17 -14.05 -8.80
C THR A 44 -11.23 -12.94 -8.37
N ILE A 45 -10.01 -13.30 -7.97
CA ILE A 45 -8.94 -12.36 -7.66
C ILE A 45 -7.85 -12.62 -8.68
N PRO A 46 -7.64 -11.73 -9.67
CA PRO A 46 -6.64 -11.97 -10.70
C PRO A 46 -5.23 -11.81 -10.11
N ILE A 47 -4.29 -12.56 -10.67
CA ILE A 47 -2.86 -12.40 -10.42
C ILE A 47 -2.17 -11.94 -11.70
N GLU A 48 -1.17 -11.06 -11.58
CA GLU A 48 -0.31 -10.73 -12.70
C GLU A 48 0.68 -11.89 -12.91
N VAL A 49 0.61 -12.52 -14.08
CA VAL A 49 1.55 -13.57 -14.48
C VAL A 49 2.42 -12.98 -15.58
N PRO A 50 3.73 -12.81 -15.38
CA PRO A 50 4.63 -12.36 -16.44
C PRO A 50 4.69 -13.39 -17.58
N PRO A 51 4.92 -12.95 -18.84
CA PRO A 51 5.11 -13.86 -19.95
C PRO A 51 6.27 -14.84 -19.72
N GLY A 52 6.03 -16.09 -20.06
CA GLY A 52 7.04 -17.14 -20.06
C GLY A 52 8.02 -17.04 -21.24
N VAL A 53 8.81 -18.09 -21.44
CA VAL A 53 9.78 -18.16 -22.54
C VAL A 53 9.07 -17.97 -23.88
N ALA A 54 9.65 -17.16 -24.76
CA ALA A 54 9.08 -16.78 -26.06
C ALA A 54 7.69 -16.11 -25.98
N GLY A 55 7.32 -15.54 -24.82
CA GLY A 55 6.05 -14.84 -24.65
C GLY A 55 4.85 -15.75 -24.40
N MET A 56 5.07 -17.03 -24.06
CA MET A 56 3.98 -17.96 -23.75
C MET A 56 3.33 -17.61 -22.41
N GLN A 57 1.99 -17.54 -22.40
CA GLN A 57 1.19 -17.28 -21.21
C GLN A 57 0.24 -18.47 -21.00
N PRO A 58 0.09 -19.02 -19.78
CA PRO A 58 -0.97 -19.99 -19.49
C PRO A 58 -2.35 -19.32 -19.52
N ASP A 59 -3.37 -20.07 -19.95
CA ASP A 59 -4.79 -19.67 -19.88
C ASP A 59 -5.34 -19.73 -18.45
#